data_AF-A0A7S4IX16-F1
#
_entry.id   AF-A0A7S4IX16-F1
#
_cell.length_a   1.000
_cell.length_b   1.000
_cell.length_c   1.000
_cell.angle_alpha   90.00
_cell.angle_beta   90.00
_cell.angle_gamma   90.00
#
_symmetry.space_group_name_H-M   'P 1'
#
loop_
_entity.id
_entity.type
_entity.pdbx_description
1 polymer ?
#
loop_
_entity_poly.entity_id
_entity_poly.type
_entity_poly.pdbx_seq_one_letter_code
_entity_poly.pdbx_strand_id
1 'polypeptide(L)'
;GPFAGSQRVLAFVRPRLVSAAPKTMPKQKLVGYAGAPHLAVGESATLSITAHASDLAVSNDAGHRTVLPGEYTVAFSDGAHEVTIGLRVTGEATVVEASPFKSSK
;
A
#
# COMPACT_ATOMS: atom_id res chain seq x y z
N GLY A 1 14.68 -14.51 -17.88
CA GLY A 1 16.12 -14.43 -18.18
C GLY A 1 16.65 -15.81 -18.58
N PRO A 2 17.95 -15.97 -18.87
CA PRO A 2 18.51 -17.25 -19.31
C PRO A 2 18.72 -18.26 -18.18
N PHE A 3 18.43 -17.88 -16.92
CA PHE A 3 18.59 -18.73 -15.75
C PHE A 3 17.28 -18.89 -14.99
N ALA A 4 17.09 -20.07 -14.40
CA ALA A 4 16.06 -20.29 -13.41
C ALA A 4 16.42 -19.53 -12.11
N GLY A 5 15.40 -19.12 -11.35
CA GLY A 5 15.64 -18.35 -10.13
C GLY A 5 14.39 -18.10 -9.32
N SER A 6 14.51 -17.17 -8.39
CA SER A 6 13.40 -16.73 -7.53
C SER A 6 13.06 -15.28 -7.83
N GLN A 7 11.76 -14.95 -7.80
CA GLN A 7 11.29 -13.57 -7.92
C GLN A 7 10.57 -13.15 -6.65
N ARG A 8 10.82 -11.92 -6.19
CA ARG A 8 10.03 -11.25 -5.15
C ARG A 8 9.43 -9.97 -5.71
N VAL A 9 8.20 -9.67 -5.29
CA VAL A 9 7.47 -8.46 -5.67
C VAL A 9 6.93 -7.82 -4.39
N LEU A 10 7.18 -6.52 -4.26
CA LEU A 10 6.67 -5.67 -3.18
C LEU A 10 5.49 -4.84 -3.70
N ALA A 11 4.43 -4.72 -2.91
CA ALA A 11 3.30 -3.85 -3.21
C ALA A 11 3.32 -2.62 -2.29
N PHE A 12 3.26 -1.44 -2.89
CA PHE A 12 3.21 -0.16 -2.20
C PHE A 12 1.92 0.59 -2.53
N VAL A 13 1.36 1.29 -1.55
CA VAL A 13 0.32 2.31 -1.77
C VAL A 13 0.96 3.68 -1.68
N ARG A 14 0.63 4.55 -2.63
CA ARG A 14 1.11 5.94 -2.72
C ARG A 14 -0.08 6.89 -2.81
N PRO A 15 -0.24 7.85 -1.90
CA PRO A 15 -1.25 8.89 -2.06
C PRO A 15 -0.90 9.80 -3.23
N ARG A 16 -1.91 10.21 -4.00
CA ARG A 16 -1.76 11.16 -5.11
C ARG A 16 -2.53 12.45 -4.83
N LEU A 17 -3.84 12.33 -4.68
CA LEU A 17 -4.76 13.44 -4.41
C LEU A 17 -5.71 12.99 -3.31
N VAL A 18 -5.32 13.24 -2.07
CA VAL A 18 -6.07 12.79 -0.89
C VAL A 18 -6.59 14.00 -0.13
N SER A 19 -7.91 14.03 0.09
CA SER A 19 -8.57 15.13 0.80
C SER A 19 -8.12 15.16 2.26
N ALA A 20 -7.83 16.35 2.78
CA ALA A 20 -7.36 16.55 4.15
C ALA A 20 -6.12 15.71 4.52
N ALA A 21 -5.22 15.49 3.55
CA ALA A 21 -3.97 14.78 3.79
C ALA A 21 -3.15 15.47 4.92
N PRO A 22 -2.70 14.73 5.95
CA PRO A 22 -1.86 15.30 6.99
C PRO A 22 -0.51 15.75 6.42
N LYS A 23 0.11 16.77 7.02
CA LYS A 23 1.42 17.30 6.57
C LYS A 23 2.51 16.23 6.54
N THR A 24 2.39 15.20 7.38
CA THR A 24 3.35 14.11 7.54
C THR A 24 2.97 12.85 6.76
N MET A 25 2.06 12.95 5.78
CA MET A 25 1.60 11.80 5.02
C MET A 25 2.78 11.09 4.31
N PRO A 26 2.94 9.76 4.47
CA PRO A 26 4.03 9.05 3.82
C PRO A 26 3.87 9.07 2.30
N LYS A 27 4.98 9.26 1.58
CA LYS A 27 5.02 9.21 0.10
C LYS A 27 4.61 7.84 -0.43
N GLN A 28 4.94 6.78 0.32
CA GLN A 28 4.54 5.42 0.01
C GLN A 28 4.52 4.58 1.29
N LYS A 29 3.70 3.52 1.28
CA LYS A 29 3.60 2.54 2.35
C LYS A 29 3.60 1.14 1.76
N LEU A 30 4.44 0.25 2.30
CA LEU A 30 4.42 -1.17 1.93
C LEU A 30 3.12 -1.79 2.47
N VAL A 31 2.37 -2.45 1.59
CA VAL A 31 1.10 -3.11 1.95
C VAL A 31 1.16 -4.62 1.81
N GLY A 32 2.18 -5.16 1.15
CA GLY A 32 2.39 -6.60 1.07
C GLY A 32 3.56 -6.97 0.19
N TYR A 33 3.84 -8.28 0.13
CA TYR A 33 4.82 -8.86 -0.76
C TYR A 33 4.41 -10.29 -1.13
N ALA A 34 4.84 -10.73 -2.30
CA ALA A 34 4.70 -12.10 -2.76
C ALA A 34 5.95 -12.52 -3.52
N GLY A 35 6.13 -13.81 -3.74
CA GLY A 35 7.25 -14.30 -4.53
C GLY A 35 7.02 -15.69 -5.07
N ALA A 36 7.77 -16.00 -6.12
CA ALA A 36 7.86 -17.32 -6.72
C ALA A 36 9.28 -17.85 -6.45
N PRO A 37 9.46 -18.84 -5.55
CA PRO A 37 10.78 -19.32 -5.16
C PRO A 37 11.50 -20.08 -6.29
N HIS A 38 10.74 -20.67 -7.21
CA HIS A 38 11.26 -21.43 -8.34
C HIS A 38 10.52 -21.00 -9.60
N LEU A 39 11.23 -20.31 -10.48
CA LEU A 39 10.79 -19.96 -11.83
C LEU A 39 11.82 -20.51 -12.80
N ALA A 40 11.41 -21.47 -13.63
CA ALA A 40 12.21 -21.97 -14.73
C ALA A 40 12.33 -20.93 -15.86
N VAL A 41 13.26 -21.16 -16.78
CA VAL A 41 13.44 -20.28 -17.94
C VAL A 41 12.18 -20.33 -18.82
N GLY A 42 11.57 -19.17 -19.04
CA GLY A 42 10.33 -19.04 -19.81
C GLY A 42 9.05 -19.34 -19.02
N GLU A 43 9.16 -19.76 -17.76
CA GLU A 43 8.01 -19.97 -16.90
C GLU A 43 7.39 -18.63 -16.46
N SER A 44 6.07 -18.64 -16.27
CA SER A 44 5.32 -17.52 -15.71
C SER A 44 4.59 -17.97 -14.46
N ALA A 45 4.58 -17.11 -13.44
CA ALA A 45 3.83 -17.33 -12.21
C ALA A 45 2.86 -16.16 -11.98
N THR A 46 1.69 -16.46 -11.41
CA THR A 46 0.75 -15.44 -10.92
C THR A 46 0.99 -15.22 -9.44
N LEU A 47 1.17 -13.97 -9.05
CA LEU A 47 1.31 -13.57 -7.65
C LEU A 47 0.06 -12.79 -7.23
N SER A 48 -0.49 -13.14 -6.07
CA SER A 48 -1.62 -12.45 -5.47
C SER A 48 -1.17 -11.75 -4.20
N ILE A 49 -1.46 -10.45 -4.10
CA ILE A 49 -1.22 -9.64 -2.90
C ILE A 49 -2.55 -9.00 -2.50
N THR A 50 -2.96 -9.23 -1.26
CA THR A 50 -4.19 -8.64 -0.70
C THR A 50 -3.81 -7.39 0.10
N ALA A 51 -4.44 -6.27 -0.21
CA ALA A 51 -4.35 -5.04 0.59
C ALA A 51 -5.69 -4.80 1.30
N HIS A 52 -5.64 -4.55 2.60
CA HIS A 52 -6.80 -4.22 3.42
C HIS A 52 -7.01 -2.70 3.46
N ALA A 53 -8.23 -2.25 3.71
CA ALA A 53 -8.51 -0.81 3.85
C ALA A 53 -7.67 -0.16 4.97
N SER A 54 -7.38 -0.89 6.05
CA SER A 54 -6.49 -0.47 7.14
C SER A 54 -5.04 -0.21 6.68
N ASP A 55 -4.62 -0.77 5.55
CA ASP A 55 -3.30 -0.50 4.97
C ASP A 55 -3.24 0.89 4.35
N LEU A 56 -4.37 1.46 3.94
CA LEU A 56 -4.49 2.84 3.47
C LEU A 56 -4.51 3.86 4.62
N ALA A 57 -4.75 3.39 5.86
CA ALA A 57 -4.95 4.28 6.99
C ALA A 57 -3.66 4.99 7.42
N VAL A 58 -3.78 6.30 7.63
CA VAL A 58 -2.74 7.20 8.11
C VAL A 58 -3.13 7.77 9.47
N SER A 59 -2.14 8.13 10.29
CA SER A 59 -2.40 8.77 11.57
C SER A 59 -2.83 10.23 11.37
N ASN A 60 -3.90 10.64 12.03
CA ASN A 60 -4.30 12.05 12.10
C ASN A 60 -3.68 12.75 13.32
N ASP A 61 -3.96 14.05 13.48
CA ASP A 61 -3.37 14.88 14.56
C ASP A 61 -3.80 14.43 15.98
N ALA A 62 -4.92 13.73 16.10
CA ALA A 62 -5.39 13.13 17.36
C ALA A 62 -4.82 11.71 17.59
N GLY A 63 -3.98 11.21 16.69
CA GLY A 63 -3.38 9.88 16.77
C GLY A 63 -4.28 8.74 16.33
N HIS A 64 -5.47 9.01 15.78
CA HIS A 64 -6.33 7.96 15.20
C HIS A 64 -5.80 7.50 13.85
N ARG A 65 -5.95 6.21 13.55
CA ARG A 65 -5.71 5.72 12.18
C ARG A 65 -6.97 5.90 11.35
N THR A 66 -6.85 6.70 10.30
CA THR A 66 -7.96 7.14 9.45
C THR A 66 -7.68 6.79 8.00
N VAL A 67 -8.65 6.20 7.32
CA VAL A 67 -8.65 6.06 5.85
C VAL A 67 -9.28 7.32 5.27
N LEU A 68 -8.57 7.95 4.35
CA LEU A 68 -9.01 9.19 3.71
C LEU A 68 -9.54 8.89 2.30
N PRO A 69 -10.61 9.55 1.86
CA PRO A 69 -11.05 9.48 0.48
C PRO A 69 -10.05 10.20 -0.44
N GLY A 70 -9.87 9.69 -1.65
CA GLY A 70 -8.94 10.28 -2.61
C GLY A 70 -8.40 9.29 -3.63
N GLU A 71 -7.41 9.77 -4.37
CA GLU A 71 -6.68 8.98 -5.37
C GLU A 71 -5.37 8.46 -4.80
N TYR A 72 -5.16 7.18 -5.02
CA TYR A 72 -3.98 6.42 -4.66
C TYR A 72 -3.42 5.71 -5.89
N THR A 73 -2.15 5.38 -5.84
CA THR A 73 -1.51 4.47 -6.78
C THR A 73 -1.05 3.24 -6.00
N VAL A 74 -1.40 2.04 -6.48
CA VAL A 74 -0.76 0.81 -6.03
C VAL A 74 0.37 0.50 -6.99
N ALA A 75 1.57 0.30 -6.46
CA ALA A 75 2.78 0.02 -7.22
C ALA A 75 3.32 -1.36 -6.84
N PHE A 76 3.50 -2.22 -7.83
CA PHE A 76 4.12 -3.54 -7.70
C PHE A 76 5.53 -3.46 -8.25
N SER A 77 6.54 -3.62 -7.40
CA SER A 77 7.94 -3.51 -7.79
C SER A 77 8.70 -4.79 -7.53
N ASP A 78 9.52 -5.20 -8.50
CA ASP A 78 10.45 -6.31 -8.39
C ASP A 78 11.89 -5.86 -8.01
N GLY A 79 12.07 -4.55 -7.77
CA GLY A 79 13.35 -3.90 -7.50
C GLY A 79 14.02 -3.24 -8.71
N ALA A 80 13.69 -3.66 -9.94
CA ALA A 80 14.22 -3.11 -11.20
C ALA A 80 13.13 -2.46 -12.05
N HIS A 81 11.93 -3.02 -12.00
CA HIS A 81 10.74 -2.62 -12.74
C HIS A 81 9.59 -2.35 -11.77
N GLU A 82 8.61 -1.62 -12.28
CA GLU A 82 7.41 -1.30 -11.54
C GLU A 82 6.20 -1.30 -12.45
N VAL A 83 5.12 -1.91 -11.98
CA VAL A 83 3.79 -1.82 -12.58
C VAL A 83 2.88 -1.07 -11.61
N THR A 84 2.11 -0.11 -12.12
CA THR A 84 1.23 0.71 -11.28
C THR A 84 -0.22 0.61 -11.72
N ILE A 85 -1.13 0.69 -10.75
CA ILE A 85 -2.57 0.79 -10.96
C ILE A 85 -3.14 1.95 -10.14
N GLY A 86 -4.14 2.64 -10.68
CA GLY A 86 -4.88 3.68 -9.98
C GLY A 86 -5.95 3.08 -9.06
N LEU A 87 -6.08 3.63 -7.86
CA LEU A 87 -7.11 3.27 -6.89
C LEU A 87 -7.82 4.55 -6.43
N ARG A 88 -9.15 4.61 -6.58
CA ARG A 88 -9.97 5.70 -6.06
C ARG A 88 -10.77 5.23 -4.85
N VAL A 89 -10.55 5.89 -3.72
CA VAL A 89 -11.32 5.68 -2.48
C VAL A 89 -12.36 6.80 -2.39
N THR A 90 -13.62 6.42 -2.21
CA THR A 90 -14.77 7.35 -2.17
C THR A 90 -15.48 7.29 -0.82
N GLY A 91 -16.25 8.33 -0.50
CA GLY A 91 -16.99 8.45 0.77
C GLY A 91 -16.33 9.44 1.72
N GLU A 92 -16.57 9.26 3.01
CA GLU A 92 -16.02 10.12 4.07
C GLU A 92 -14.77 9.49 4.72
N ALA A 93 -13.98 10.35 5.37
CA ALA A 93 -12.83 9.90 6.15
C ALA A 93 -13.31 9.00 7.30
N THR A 94 -12.77 7.78 7.37
CA THR A 94 -13.22 6.77 8.34
C THR A 94 -12.09 6.41 9.30
N VAL A 95 -12.35 6.51 10.60
CA VAL A 95 -11.43 6.00 11.64
C VAL A 95 -11.53 4.48 11.66
N VAL A 96 -10.41 3.81 11.38
CA VAL A 96 -10.30 2.34 11.43
C VAL A 96 -9.66 1.86 12.73
N GLU A 97 -8.96 2.73 13.45
CA GLU A 97 -8.37 2.44 14.75
C GLU A 97 -8.33 3.71 15.61
N ALA A 98 -8.87 3.63 16.83
CA ALA A 98 -8.85 4.74 17.77
C ALA A 98 -7.45 4.95 18.37
N SER A 99 -7.13 6.19 18.76
CA SER A 99 -5.86 6.49 19.42
C SER A 99 -5.83 5.79 20.78
N PRO A 100 -4.75 5.07 21.12
CA PRO A 100 -4.59 4.46 22.43
C PRO A 100 -4.29 5.50 23.51
N PHE A 101 -3.87 6.71 23.12
CA PHE A 101 -3.54 7.78 24.05
C PHE A 101 -4.82 8.55 24.40
N LYS A 102 -5.27 8.42 25.66
CA LYS A 102 -6.31 9.30 26.19
C LYS A 102 -5.74 10.72 26.23
N SER A 103 -6.41 11.67 25.56
CA SER A 103 -6.15 13.09 25.78
C SER A 103 -6.40 13.39 27.26
N SER A 104 -5.35 13.58 28.05
CA SER A 104 -5.47 14.24 29.34
C SER A 104 -5.97 15.64 29.06
N LYS A 105 -7.22 15.92 29.43
CA LYS A 105 -7.68 17.30 29.57
C LYS A 105 -7.02 17.94 30.79
#